data_AF-A0A7X3WF95-F1
#
_entry.id   AF-A0A7X3WF95-F1
#
_cell.length_a   1.000
_cell.length_b   1.000
_cell.length_c   1.000
_cell.angle_alpha   90.00
_cell.angle_beta   90.00
_cell.angle_gamma   90.00
#
_symmetry.space_group_name_H-M   'P 1'
#
loop_
_entity.id
_entity.type
_entity.pdbx_description
1 polymer ?
#
loop_
_entity_poly.entity_id
_entity_poly.type
_entity_poly.pdbx_seq_one_letter_code
_entity_poly.pdbx_strand_id
1 'polypeptide(L)'
;MAKTVCIVGTMDTKGIEFGFIKEQIEAAGVTTCVVNTGILGEPQLTPDISADEVAQAGGSSLKALQDEGDRGNSVDVMAQGAAALIADKYAAGEIDGIISLGGSAGTTIGTTAMQALPVGVPKMMVSTLASGDTSPYVQSKDISMMYSVVDIAGINRLSRQILANAAGAIVGMVNTEVSQTGTDKPLIAATMFGVTTPCVTKAREILEAAGYEVLVFHATGTGGRAMEDLVKGGFLEGVLDVTTTELADELVGGILSAGAERLEAAGEEGLPQVVAPGALDMVNFGPPDTVPEKFRDRHFYQHNPTVTLMRTTAEETAELGKIMADKLNQAKGPTTVLIPIQGVSAIDKTGEPFDSPEARDAWRESLKAHIGENVTVIEMDAHINDNEFATKLAETLLESLK
;
A
#
# COMPACT_ATOMS: atom_id res chain seq x y z
N MET A 1 -18.48 23.21 -4.99
CA MET A 1 -17.50 24.11 -4.34
C MET A 1 -16.33 24.26 -5.29
N ALA A 2 -15.54 25.34 -5.18
CA ALA A 2 -14.30 25.43 -5.96
C ALA A 2 -13.34 24.34 -5.49
N LYS A 3 -12.73 23.60 -6.43
CA LYS A 3 -11.73 22.57 -6.14
C LYS A 3 -10.48 23.22 -5.56
N THR A 4 -9.78 22.54 -4.66
CA THR A 4 -8.54 23.03 -4.05
C THR A 4 -7.36 22.12 -4.38
N VAL A 5 -6.28 22.66 -4.91
CA VAL A 5 -5.01 21.94 -5.12
C VAL A 5 -4.00 22.36 -4.06
N CYS A 6 -3.46 21.38 -3.34
CA CYS A 6 -2.37 21.60 -2.40
C CYS A 6 -1.03 21.68 -3.14
N ILE A 7 -0.26 22.72 -2.87
CA ILE A 7 1.09 22.95 -3.41
C ILE A 7 2.09 22.73 -2.28
N VAL A 8 2.88 21.67 -2.38
CA VAL A 8 3.86 21.30 -1.33
C VAL A 8 5.27 21.50 -1.85
N GLY A 9 6.12 22.19 -1.09
CA GLY A 9 7.55 22.19 -1.35
C GLY A 9 8.37 23.28 -0.67
N THR A 10 9.63 23.36 -1.06
CA THR A 10 10.65 24.19 -0.40
C THR A 10 10.57 25.64 -0.88
N MET A 11 9.77 26.47 -0.22
CA MET A 11 9.48 27.84 -0.65
C MET A 11 10.66 28.80 -0.48
N ASP A 12 11.64 28.44 0.34
CA ASP A 12 12.91 29.15 0.56
C ASP A 12 13.84 29.14 -0.68
N THR A 13 13.78 28.06 -1.47
CA THR A 13 14.65 27.83 -2.62
C THR A 13 13.91 27.86 -3.96
N LYS A 14 12.62 27.55 -3.96
CA LYS A 14 11.78 27.37 -5.16
C LYS A 14 10.46 28.14 -5.10
N GLY A 15 10.34 29.12 -4.21
CA GLY A 15 9.08 29.84 -4.03
C GLY A 15 8.67 30.63 -5.28
N ILE A 16 9.62 31.04 -6.14
CA ILE A 16 9.30 31.67 -7.44
C ILE A 16 8.60 30.66 -8.38
N GLU A 17 9.11 29.44 -8.49
CA GLU A 17 8.55 28.37 -9.33
C GLU A 17 7.19 27.90 -8.81
N PHE A 18 7.05 27.74 -7.49
CA PHE A 18 5.78 27.42 -6.85
C PHE A 18 4.76 28.55 -7.00
N GLY A 19 5.20 29.81 -6.88
CA GLY A 19 4.35 30.99 -7.11
C GLY A 19 3.81 31.03 -8.53
N PHE A 20 4.63 30.68 -9.52
CA PHE A 20 4.17 30.55 -10.90
C PHE A 20 3.13 29.44 -11.10
N ILE A 21 3.34 28.26 -10.52
CA ILE A 21 2.32 27.19 -10.57
C ILE A 21 1.02 27.65 -9.89
N LYS A 22 1.12 28.28 -8.72
CA LYS A 22 -0.03 28.82 -7.97
C LYS A 22 -0.85 29.76 -8.86
N GLU A 23 -0.20 30.74 -9.49
CA GLU A 23 -0.85 31.67 -10.41
C GLU A 23 -1.55 30.96 -11.59
N GLN A 24 -0.92 29.93 -12.18
CA GLN A 24 -1.53 29.17 -13.27
C GLN A 24 -2.77 28.39 -12.83
N ILE A 25 -2.74 27.78 -11.63
CA ILE A 25 -3.87 27.02 -11.09
C ILE A 25 -5.03 27.96 -10.75
N GLU A 26 -4.76 29.08 -10.08
CA GLU A 26 -5.78 30.06 -9.70
C GLU A 26 -6.39 30.78 -10.90
N ALA A 27 -5.59 31.06 -11.94
CA ALA A 27 -6.09 31.62 -13.20
C ALA A 27 -7.09 30.68 -13.90
N ALA A 28 -7.05 29.37 -13.62
CA ALA A 28 -8.00 28.39 -14.11
C ALA A 28 -9.24 28.19 -13.20
N GLY A 29 -9.38 29.00 -12.14
CA GLY A 29 -10.53 28.96 -11.24
C GLY A 29 -10.48 27.89 -10.14
N VAL A 30 -9.30 27.30 -9.91
CA VAL A 30 -9.04 26.31 -8.85
C VAL A 30 -8.32 27.00 -7.68
N THR A 31 -8.78 26.78 -6.46
CA THR A 31 -8.16 27.33 -5.24
C THR A 31 -6.85 26.62 -4.94
N THR A 32 -5.90 27.28 -4.26
CA THR A 32 -4.65 26.65 -3.83
C THR A 32 -4.46 26.71 -2.32
N CYS A 33 -3.86 25.68 -1.74
CA CYS A 33 -3.31 25.70 -0.38
C CYS A 33 -1.79 25.45 -0.46
N VAL A 34 -0.97 26.34 0.09
CA VAL A 34 0.49 26.31 -0.04
C VAL A 34 1.14 25.83 1.26
N VAL A 35 1.91 24.74 1.19
CA VAL A 35 2.60 24.12 2.32
C VAL A 35 4.11 24.27 2.13
N ASN A 36 4.77 24.96 3.06
CA ASN A 36 6.20 25.17 3.01
C ASN A 36 6.97 24.04 3.70
N THR A 37 7.92 23.44 2.98
CA THR A 37 8.84 22.42 3.51
C THR A 37 10.31 22.87 3.49
N GLY A 38 10.55 24.15 3.21
CA GLY A 38 11.88 24.76 3.17
C GLY A 38 12.45 25.03 4.56
N ILE A 39 13.72 24.67 4.77
CA ILE A 39 14.39 24.79 6.07
C ILE A 39 15.62 25.71 6.06
N LEU A 40 16.05 26.20 4.89
CA LEU A 40 17.31 26.93 4.74
C LEU A 40 17.18 28.43 4.96
N GLY A 41 15.98 28.99 4.79
CA GLY A 41 15.77 30.42 4.92
C GLY A 41 14.31 30.83 4.80
N GLU A 42 14.10 32.14 4.66
CA GLU A 42 12.77 32.73 4.54
C GLU A 42 12.08 32.30 3.23
N PRO A 43 10.77 32.00 3.27
CA PRO A 43 10.04 31.60 2.09
C PRO A 43 9.88 32.76 1.09
N GLN A 44 10.09 32.48 -0.20
CA GLN A 44 9.90 33.45 -1.29
C GLN A 44 8.43 33.55 -1.75
N LEU A 45 7.59 32.63 -1.28
CA LEU A 45 6.15 32.60 -1.46
C LEU A 45 5.51 32.44 -0.08
N THR A 46 4.56 33.31 0.27
CA THR A 46 3.84 33.20 1.55
C THR A 46 3.04 31.90 1.59
N PRO A 47 3.33 30.99 2.54
CA PRO A 47 2.58 29.75 2.65
C PRO A 47 1.32 29.89 3.51
N ASP A 48 0.37 29.01 3.30
CA ASP A 48 -0.79 28.82 4.18
C ASP A 48 -0.44 27.94 5.39
N ILE A 49 0.53 27.03 5.24
CA ILE A 49 1.13 26.22 6.32
C ILE A 49 2.63 26.46 6.38
N SER A 50 3.12 26.86 7.55
CA SER A 50 4.54 27.17 7.77
C SER A 50 5.43 25.92 7.83
N ALA A 51 6.74 26.12 7.63
CA ALA A 51 7.71 25.03 7.78
C ALA A 51 7.84 24.56 9.25
N ASP A 52 7.59 25.44 10.22
CA ASP A 52 7.53 25.07 11.64
C ASP A 52 6.42 24.08 11.93
N GLU A 53 5.21 24.31 11.40
CA GLU A 53 4.08 23.40 11.55
C GLU A 53 4.37 22.04 10.89
N VAL A 54 4.98 22.04 9.71
CA VAL A 54 5.41 20.80 9.03
C VAL A 54 6.46 20.05 9.86
N ALA A 55 7.49 20.74 10.36
CA ALA A 55 8.52 20.10 11.19
C ALA A 55 7.94 19.51 12.47
N GLN A 56 6.97 20.20 13.09
CA GLN A 56 6.28 19.73 14.28
C GLN A 56 5.45 18.47 14.01
N ALA A 57 4.71 18.44 12.90
CA ALA A 57 3.98 17.25 12.48
C ALA A 57 4.92 16.07 12.18
N GLY A 58 6.15 16.33 11.72
CA GLY A 58 7.19 15.34 11.50
C GLY A 58 7.93 14.89 12.77
N GLY A 59 7.58 15.41 13.95
CA GLY A 59 8.18 15.02 15.23
C GLY A 59 9.44 15.78 15.63
N SER A 60 9.73 16.93 15.01
CA SER A 60 10.86 17.79 15.35
C SER A 60 10.45 19.27 15.45
N SER A 61 11.42 20.17 15.52
CA SER A 61 11.19 21.61 15.33
C SER A 61 12.09 22.11 14.19
N LEU A 62 11.63 23.14 13.47
CA LEU A 62 12.40 23.71 12.37
C LEU A 62 13.82 24.11 12.81
N LYS A 63 13.91 24.72 13.99
CA LYS A 63 15.18 25.13 14.59
C LYS A 63 16.10 23.94 14.87
N ALA A 64 15.59 22.83 15.39
CA ALA A 64 16.40 21.65 15.66
C ALA A 64 17.00 21.06 14.37
N LEU A 65 16.21 21.02 13.29
CA LEU A 65 16.68 20.55 11.98
C LEU A 65 17.77 21.47 11.41
N GLN A 66 17.59 22.79 11.55
CA GLN A 66 18.57 23.80 11.14
C GLN A 66 19.88 23.69 11.94
N ASP A 67 19.79 23.53 13.27
CA ASP A 67 20.94 23.44 14.17
C ASP A 67 21.74 22.14 13.92
N GLU A 68 21.06 21.03 13.59
CA GLU A 68 21.70 19.75 13.27
C GLU A 68 22.42 19.78 11.91
N GLY A 69 21.80 20.39 10.89
CA GLY A 69 22.40 20.52 9.55
C GLY A 69 22.50 19.20 8.77
N ASP A 70 21.87 18.12 9.24
CA ASP A 70 21.76 16.87 8.49
C ASP A 70 20.64 16.99 7.44
N ARG A 71 21.05 17.04 6.18
CA ARG A 71 20.13 17.14 5.04
C ARG A 71 19.22 15.92 4.90
N GLY A 72 19.73 14.71 5.17
CA GLY A 72 18.96 13.47 5.06
C GLY A 72 17.85 13.45 6.10
N ASN A 73 18.22 13.63 7.37
CA ASN A 73 17.25 13.69 8.46
C ASN A 73 16.20 14.79 8.26
N SER A 74 16.64 15.97 7.83
CA SER A 74 15.73 17.09 7.54
C SER A 74 14.72 16.76 6.44
N VAL A 75 15.15 16.09 5.38
CA VAL A 75 14.26 15.67 4.29
C VAL A 75 13.22 14.67 4.80
N ASP A 76 13.64 13.68 5.59
CA ASP A 76 12.74 12.66 6.12
C ASP A 76 11.71 13.26 7.07
N VAL A 77 12.12 14.09 8.03
CA VAL A 77 11.20 14.74 8.98
C VAL A 77 10.19 15.63 8.25
N MET A 78 10.65 16.46 7.31
CA MET A 78 9.74 17.33 6.55
C MET A 78 8.82 16.55 5.62
N ALA A 79 9.27 15.41 5.07
CA ALA A 79 8.45 14.52 4.27
C ALA A 79 7.33 13.87 5.10
N GLN A 80 7.65 13.36 6.29
CA GLN A 80 6.66 12.76 7.20
C GLN A 80 5.66 13.81 7.72
N GLY A 81 6.15 15.00 8.10
CA GLY A 81 5.30 16.09 8.52
C GLY A 81 4.33 16.56 7.42
N ALA A 82 4.82 16.67 6.18
CA ALA A 82 3.97 17.00 5.04
C ALA A 82 2.94 15.89 4.79
N ALA A 83 3.32 14.62 4.84
CA ALA A 83 2.39 13.50 4.68
C ALA A 83 1.25 13.52 5.71
N ALA A 84 1.56 13.73 6.99
CA ALA A 84 0.55 13.81 8.05
C ALA A 84 -0.45 14.96 7.80
N LEU A 85 0.05 16.17 7.54
CA LEU A 85 -0.81 17.34 7.34
C LEU A 85 -1.65 17.25 6.06
N ILE A 86 -1.10 16.68 4.99
CA ILE A 86 -1.81 16.47 3.73
C ILE A 86 -2.92 15.42 3.90
N ALA A 87 -2.66 14.33 4.63
CA ALA A 87 -3.69 13.33 4.95
C ALA A 87 -4.84 13.97 5.75
N ASP A 88 -4.54 14.75 6.79
CA ASP A 88 -5.55 15.43 7.62
C ASP A 88 -6.41 16.40 6.79
N LYS A 89 -5.77 17.19 5.92
CA LYS A 89 -6.48 18.13 5.04
C LYS A 89 -7.38 17.43 4.04
N TYR A 90 -6.94 16.31 3.48
CA TYR A 90 -7.77 15.51 2.58
C TYR A 90 -8.96 14.90 3.31
N ALA A 91 -8.74 14.32 4.49
CA ALA A 91 -9.80 13.78 5.33
C ALA A 91 -10.84 14.83 5.74
N ALA A 92 -10.41 16.09 5.94
CA ALA A 92 -11.28 17.23 6.21
C ALA A 92 -12.02 17.78 4.96
N GLY A 93 -11.74 17.24 3.77
CA GLY A 93 -12.32 17.71 2.50
C GLY A 93 -11.81 19.09 2.07
N GLU A 94 -10.63 19.50 2.55
CA GLU A 94 -10.05 20.83 2.26
C GLU A 94 -9.23 20.86 0.97
N ILE A 95 -8.79 19.69 0.49
CA ILE A 95 -7.98 19.54 -0.73
C ILE A 95 -8.56 18.43 -1.63
N ASP A 96 -8.50 18.66 -2.94
CA ASP A 96 -8.97 17.74 -3.98
C ASP A 96 -7.82 17.17 -4.83
N GLY A 97 -6.60 17.64 -4.64
CA GLY A 97 -5.42 17.19 -5.37
C GLY A 97 -4.15 17.82 -4.83
N ILE A 98 -3.01 17.32 -5.27
CA ILE A 98 -1.69 17.75 -4.81
C ILE A 98 -0.71 17.90 -5.99
N ILE A 99 0.09 18.96 -5.95
CA ILE A 99 1.19 19.17 -6.88
C ILE A 99 2.47 19.54 -6.12
N SER A 100 3.61 19.02 -6.59
CA SER A 100 4.93 19.39 -6.09
C SER A 100 5.95 19.43 -7.23
N LEU A 101 7.09 20.08 -6.97
CA LEU A 101 8.22 20.14 -7.88
C LEU A 101 9.54 20.09 -7.12
N GLY A 102 10.59 19.55 -7.75
CA GLY A 102 11.92 19.61 -7.15
C GLY A 102 12.97 18.68 -7.76
N GLY A 103 14.18 18.82 -7.22
CA GLY A 103 15.24 17.83 -7.41
C GLY A 103 15.02 16.59 -6.55
N SER A 104 16.08 15.85 -6.21
CA SER A 104 15.97 14.63 -5.38
C SER A 104 15.22 14.84 -4.06
N ALA A 105 15.63 15.82 -3.25
CA ALA A 105 15.01 16.08 -1.94
C ALA A 105 13.54 16.54 -2.05
N GLY A 106 13.26 17.46 -2.97
CA GLY A 106 11.88 17.93 -3.20
C GLY A 106 10.98 16.85 -3.78
N THR A 107 11.53 15.94 -4.59
CA THR A 107 10.80 14.77 -5.08
C THR A 107 10.45 13.85 -3.94
N THR A 108 11.41 13.50 -3.07
CA THR A 108 11.16 12.69 -1.88
C THR A 108 10.04 13.28 -1.03
N ILE A 109 10.16 14.56 -0.61
CA ILE A 109 9.15 15.22 0.22
C ILE A 109 7.78 15.24 -0.46
N GLY A 110 7.75 15.68 -1.72
CA GLY A 110 6.51 15.79 -2.49
C GLY A 110 5.81 14.45 -2.67
N THR A 111 6.56 13.40 -3.02
CA THR A 111 5.95 12.08 -3.24
C THR A 111 5.59 11.35 -1.96
N THR A 112 6.33 11.52 -0.87
CA THR A 112 5.90 11.01 0.45
C THR A 112 4.56 11.63 0.86
N ALA A 113 4.38 12.95 0.65
CA ALA A 113 3.11 13.60 0.90
C ALA A 113 1.98 13.11 -0.04
N MET A 114 2.29 12.85 -1.30
CA MET A 114 1.35 12.26 -2.26
C MET A 114 0.95 10.83 -1.90
N GLN A 115 1.88 10.04 -1.35
CA GLN A 115 1.65 8.65 -0.97
C GLN A 115 0.67 8.50 0.20
N ALA A 116 0.56 9.53 1.04
CA ALA A 116 -0.40 9.59 2.13
C ALA A 116 -1.87 9.71 1.63
N LEU A 117 -2.08 10.06 0.36
CA LEU A 117 -3.40 10.20 -0.22
C LEU A 117 -3.89 8.89 -0.86
N PRO A 118 -5.20 8.59 -0.81
CA PRO A 118 -5.77 7.42 -1.48
C PRO A 118 -5.54 7.39 -2.99
N VAL A 119 -5.59 6.20 -3.58
CA VAL A 119 -5.63 6.01 -5.04
C VAL A 119 -6.81 6.78 -5.64
N GLY A 120 -6.64 7.35 -6.83
CA GLY A 120 -7.66 8.13 -7.52
C GLY A 120 -7.63 9.63 -7.20
N VAL A 121 -7.04 10.04 -6.07
CA VAL A 121 -6.81 11.47 -5.78
C VAL A 121 -5.78 12.02 -6.78
N PRO A 122 -6.04 13.15 -7.47
CA PRO A 122 -5.06 13.77 -8.36
C PRO A 122 -3.71 14.10 -7.71
N LYS A 123 -2.63 13.49 -8.20
CA LYS A 123 -1.25 13.65 -7.70
C LYS A 123 -0.29 13.95 -8.86
N MET A 124 0.37 15.10 -8.82
CA MET A 124 1.29 15.55 -9.88
C MET A 124 2.67 15.94 -9.34
N MET A 125 3.72 15.23 -9.74
CA MET A 125 5.10 15.51 -9.36
C MET A 125 5.95 15.97 -10.55
N VAL A 126 6.49 17.19 -10.52
CA VAL A 126 7.47 17.66 -11.51
C VAL A 126 8.88 17.45 -10.99
N SER A 127 9.57 16.43 -11.50
CA SER A 127 10.85 15.96 -10.92
C SER A 127 11.99 15.97 -11.93
N THR A 128 13.20 16.32 -11.45
CA THR A 128 14.45 16.10 -12.20
C THR A 128 14.83 14.61 -12.28
N LEU A 129 14.15 13.73 -11.55
CA LEU A 129 14.41 12.29 -11.47
C LEU A 129 13.34 11.43 -12.15
N ALA A 130 12.30 12.03 -12.74
CA ALA A 130 11.22 11.29 -13.39
C ALA A 130 11.69 10.38 -14.55
N SER A 131 12.82 10.72 -15.20
CA SER A 131 13.44 9.90 -16.24
C SER A 131 14.50 8.95 -15.64
N GLY A 132 14.11 8.14 -14.66
CA GLY A 132 14.99 7.22 -13.94
C GLY A 132 14.21 6.12 -13.21
N ASP A 133 14.80 5.51 -12.18
CA ASP A 133 14.06 4.63 -11.28
C ASP A 133 13.10 5.45 -10.41
N THR A 134 11.81 5.22 -10.60
CA THR A 134 10.73 5.93 -9.91
C THR A 134 9.98 5.06 -8.92
N SER A 135 10.39 3.79 -8.77
CA SER A 135 9.77 2.85 -7.83
C SER A 135 9.70 3.36 -6.38
N PRO A 136 10.72 4.04 -5.79
CA PRO A 136 10.62 4.55 -4.42
C PRO A 136 9.65 5.75 -4.29
N TYR A 137 9.39 6.46 -5.38
CA TYR A 137 8.55 7.67 -5.39
C TYR A 137 7.08 7.37 -5.66
N VAL A 138 6.78 6.41 -6.53
CA VAL A 138 5.39 6.08 -6.91
C VAL A 138 4.79 5.03 -5.97
N GLN A 139 5.56 4.00 -5.62
CA GLN A 139 5.11 2.85 -4.84
C GLN A 139 3.80 2.25 -5.38
N SER A 140 2.81 2.00 -4.53
CA SER A 140 1.48 1.45 -4.86
C SER A 140 0.46 2.51 -5.29
N LYS A 141 0.87 3.76 -5.50
CA LYS A 141 -0.02 4.90 -5.75
C LYS A 141 -0.01 5.30 -7.22
N ASP A 142 -1.03 6.05 -7.62
CA ASP A 142 -1.23 6.57 -8.98
C ASP A 142 -0.60 7.97 -9.17
N ILE A 143 0.66 8.14 -8.74
CA ILE A 143 1.39 9.41 -8.85
C ILE A 143 1.82 9.65 -10.30
N SER A 144 1.38 10.77 -10.88
CA SER A 144 1.84 11.21 -12.20
C SER A 144 3.15 11.99 -12.08
N MET A 145 4.22 11.47 -12.69
CA MET A 145 5.53 12.14 -12.72
C MET A 145 5.78 12.81 -14.08
N MET A 146 6.09 14.12 -14.09
CA MET A 146 6.55 14.86 -15.25
C MET A 146 8.03 15.20 -15.10
N TYR A 147 8.81 14.85 -16.12
CA TYR A 147 10.23 15.20 -16.15
C TYR A 147 10.43 16.69 -16.37
N SER A 148 11.22 17.33 -15.51
CA SER A 148 11.51 18.77 -15.60
C SER A 148 12.41 19.15 -16.79
N VAL A 149 13.06 18.17 -17.43
CA VAL A 149 14.05 18.29 -18.53
C VAL A 149 15.35 18.99 -18.14
N VAL A 150 15.25 20.10 -17.42
CA VAL A 150 16.38 20.85 -16.85
C VAL A 150 16.23 20.93 -15.34
N ASP A 151 17.31 21.32 -14.67
CA ASP A 151 17.24 21.61 -13.24
C ASP A 151 16.23 22.74 -12.95
N ILE A 152 15.61 22.66 -11.78
CA ILE A 152 14.61 23.61 -11.30
C ILE A 152 15.35 24.67 -10.49
N ALA A 153 15.84 25.68 -11.22
CA ALA A 153 16.58 26.83 -10.69
C ALA A 153 16.10 28.09 -11.41
N GLY A 154 14.95 28.59 -10.99
CA GLY A 154 14.26 29.73 -11.56
C GLY A 154 13.43 29.41 -12.81
N ILE A 155 12.73 30.43 -13.29
CA ILE A 155 11.83 30.33 -14.45
C ILE A 155 12.55 30.84 -15.70
N ASN A 156 12.81 29.92 -16.63
CA ASN A 156 13.32 30.20 -17.96
C ASN A 156 12.26 29.86 -19.02
N ARG A 157 12.57 30.08 -20.31
CA ARG A 157 11.63 29.83 -21.41
C ARG A 157 11.12 28.39 -21.43
N LEU A 158 11.97 27.43 -21.11
CA LEU A 158 11.63 26.00 -21.12
C LEU A 158 10.86 25.63 -19.85
N SER A 159 11.38 25.98 -18.66
CA SER A 159 10.71 25.62 -17.40
C SER A 159 9.33 26.27 -17.29
N ARG A 160 9.13 27.50 -17.79
CA ARG A 160 7.80 28.13 -17.85
C ARG A 160 6.76 27.26 -18.56
N GLN A 161 7.11 26.69 -19.72
CA GLN A 161 6.20 25.84 -20.48
C GLN A 161 5.91 24.53 -19.74
N ILE A 162 6.94 23.92 -19.15
CA ILE A 162 6.81 22.65 -18.43
C ILE A 162 5.95 22.83 -17.18
N LEU A 163 6.21 23.86 -16.38
CA LEU A 163 5.45 24.16 -15.18
C LEU A 163 4.00 24.56 -15.51
N ALA A 164 3.76 25.27 -16.61
CA ALA A 164 2.40 25.56 -17.07
C ALA A 164 1.66 24.29 -17.51
N ASN A 165 2.33 23.36 -18.19
CA ASN A 165 1.76 22.07 -18.54
C ASN A 165 1.42 21.25 -17.29
N ALA A 166 2.28 21.25 -16.27
CA ALA A 166 2.03 20.56 -15.01
C ALA A 166 0.83 21.16 -14.25
N ALA A 167 0.74 22.49 -14.18
CA ALA A 167 -0.41 23.20 -13.61
C ALA A 167 -1.70 22.85 -14.37
N GLY A 168 -1.68 22.88 -15.71
CA GLY A 168 -2.81 22.49 -16.54
C GLY A 168 -3.22 21.03 -16.36
N ALA A 169 -2.24 20.12 -16.19
CA ALA A 169 -2.50 18.70 -15.93
C ALA A 169 -3.23 18.51 -14.59
N ILE A 170 -2.72 19.07 -13.49
CA ILE A 170 -3.38 18.91 -12.19
C ILE A 170 -4.77 19.57 -12.17
N VAL A 171 -4.93 20.75 -12.79
CA VAL A 171 -6.23 21.42 -12.96
C VAL A 171 -7.21 20.54 -13.74
N GLY A 172 -6.75 19.90 -14.82
CA GLY A 172 -7.55 18.96 -15.59
C GLY A 172 -7.98 17.76 -14.75
N MET A 173 -7.04 17.16 -14.00
CA MET A 173 -7.32 16.01 -13.14
C MET A 173 -8.36 16.34 -12.05
N VAL A 174 -8.23 17.46 -11.32
CA VAL A 174 -9.18 17.81 -10.23
C VAL A 174 -10.57 18.22 -10.73
N ASN A 175 -10.68 18.69 -11.97
CA ASN A 175 -11.94 19.05 -12.60
C ASN A 175 -12.54 17.92 -13.44
N THR A 176 -11.85 16.78 -13.56
CA THR A 176 -12.37 15.64 -14.32
C THR A 176 -13.52 15.01 -13.55
N GLU A 177 -14.70 14.99 -14.19
CA GLU A 177 -15.84 14.23 -13.69
C GLU A 177 -15.76 12.80 -14.23
N VAL A 178 -15.61 11.82 -13.33
CA VAL A 178 -15.71 10.41 -13.70
C VAL A 178 -17.18 10.10 -13.95
N SER A 179 -17.52 9.72 -15.19
CA SER A 179 -18.87 9.29 -15.52
C SER A 179 -19.18 8.02 -14.76
N GLN A 180 -20.11 8.09 -13.79
CA GLN A 180 -20.65 6.89 -13.16
C GLN A 180 -21.48 6.14 -14.21
N THR A 181 -20.88 5.14 -14.83
CA THR A 181 -21.66 4.13 -15.53
C THR A 181 -22.42 3.37 -14.44
N GLY A 182 -23.74 3.54 -14.36
CA GLY A 182 -24.60 2.89 -13.34
C GLY A 182 -24.68 1.36 -13.47
N THR A 183 -23.61 0.72 -13.93
CA THR A 183 -23.43 -0.69 -14.24
C THR A 183 -22.17 -1.27 -13.59
N ASP A 184 -21.39 -0.47 -12.86
CA ASP A 184 -20.15 -0.93 -12.23
C ASP A 184 -20.50 -1.93 -11.13
N LYS A 185 -19.83 -3.08 -11.15
CA LYS A 185 -20.05 -4.14 -10.18
C LYS A 185 -19.30 -3.80 -8.89
N PRO A 186 -19.85 -4.16 -7.72
CA PRO A 186 -19.12 -4.05 -6.45
C PRO A 186 -17.79 -4.82 -6.53
N LEU A 187 -16.71 -4.20 -6.09
CA LEU A 187 -15.37 -4.75 -6.17
C LEU A 187 -15.04 -5.60 -4.94
N ILE A 188 -14.48 -6.79 -5.16
CA ILE A 188 -13.93 -7.67 -4.14
C ILE A 188 -12.44 -7.84 -4.40
N ALA A 189 -11.61 -7.73 -3.38
CA ALA A 189 -10.21 -8.09 -3.50
C ALA A 189 -10.00 -9.58 -3.18
N ALA A 190 -9.05 -10.23 -3.86
CA ALA A 190 -8.59 -11.55 -3.51
C ALA A 190 -7.06 -11.68 -3.64
N THR A 191 -6.41 -12.31 -2.67
CA THR A 191 -4.95 -12.54 -2.70
C THR A 191 -4.60 -13.93 -3.23
N MET A 192 -3.56 -14.01 -4.05
CA MET A 192 -3.18 -15.21 -4.79
C MET A 192 -1.68 -15.42 -4.82
N PHE A 193 -1.27 -16.69 -4.87
CA PHE A 193 0.06 -17.12 -5.27
C PHE A 193 -0.03 -18.29 -6.25
N GLY A 194 1.06 -18.61 -6.95
CA GLY A 194 1.05 -19.72 -7.92
C GLY A 194 0.57 -21.04 -7.32
N VAL A 195 0.88 -21.27 -6.03
CA VAL A 195 0.51 -22.46 -5.26
C VAL A 195 -0.91 -22.43 -4.67
N THR A 196 -1.64 -21.32 -4.77
CA THR A 196 -3.04 -21.15 -4.34
C THR A 196 -3.97 -20.73 -5.49
N THR A 197 -3.44 -20.65 -6.71
CA THR A 197 -4.19 -20.24 -7.92
C THR A 197 -5.47 -21.05 -8.15
N PRO A 198 -5.50 -22.40 -7.98
CA PRO A 198 -6.73 -23.17 -8.14
C PRO A 198 -7.85 -22.70 -7.20
N CYS A 199 -7.53 -22.46 -5.92
CA CYS A 199 -8.49 -21.97 -4.94
C CYS A 199 -9.05 -20.60 -5.34
N VAL A 200 -8.17 -19.63 -5.61
CA VAL A 200 -8.58 -18.25 -5.90
C VAL A 200 -9.37 -18.16 -7.21
N THR A 201 -8.96 -18.92 -8.24
CA THR A 201 -9.67 -18.97 -9.51
C THR A 201 -11.11 -19.45 -9.32
N LYS A 202 -11.29 -20.53 -8.55
CA LYS A 202 -12.62 -21.09 -8.29
C LYS A 202 -13.49 -20.15 -7.46
N ALA A 203 -12.93 -19.54 -6.42
CA ALA A 203 -13.66 -18.57 -5.59
C ALA A 203 -14.06 -17.33 -6.39
N ARG A 204 -13.15 -16.82 -7.25
CA ARG A 204 -13.42 -15.71 -8.17
C ARG A 204 -14.62 -16.00 -9.07
N GLU A 205 -14.66 -17.16 -9.72
CA GLU A 205 -15.78 -17.53 -10.61
C GLU A 205 -17.13 -17.47 -9.89
N ILE A 206 -17.18 -17.87 -8.62
CA ILE A 206 -18.40 -17.85 -7.80
C ILE A 206 -18.80 -16.41 -7.47
N LEU A 207 -17.85 -15.57 -7.04
CA LEU A 207 -18.08 -14.16 -6.74
C LEU A 207 -18.54 -13.37 -7.98
N GLU A 208 -17.90 -13.61 -9.14
CA GLU A 208 -18.26 -12.97 -10.40
C GLU A 208 -19.66 -13.38 -10.89
N ALA A 209 -20.01 -14.66 -10.72
CA ALA A 209 -21.35 -15.18 -11.01
C ALA A 209 -22.42 -14.58 -10.07
N ALA A 210 -22.04 -14.19 -8.85
CA ALA A 210 -22.90 -13.50 -7.90
C ALA A 210 -23.03 -11.99 -8.17
N GLY A 211 -22.36 -11.46 -9.19
CA GLY A 211 -22.51 -10.07 -9.63
C GLY A 211 -21.40 -9.11 -9.17
N TYR A 212 -20.32 -9.62 -8.59
CA TYR A 212 -19.15 -8.83 -8.20
C TYR A 212 -18.10 -8.77 -9.32
N GLU A 213 -17.18 -7.82 -9.21
CA GLU A 213 -15.92 -7.80 -9.98
C GLU A 213 -14.77 -8.06 -9.00
N VAL A 214 -13.87 -8.99 -9.35
CA VAL A 214 -12.82 -9.44 -8.44
C VAL A 214 -11.46 -8.98 -8.90
N LEU A 215 -10.79 -8.19 -8.08
CA LEU A 215 -9.41 -7.76 -8.28
C LEU A 215 -8.48 -8.76 -7.60
N VAL A 216 -7.68 -9.47 -8.40
CA VAL A 216 -6.73 -10.48 -7.89
C VAL A 216 -5.35 -9.86 -7.71
N PHE A 217 -4.83 -9.90 -6.49
CA PHE A 217 -3.52 -9.39 -6.11
C PHE A 217 -2.54 -10.55 -5.93
N HIS A 218 -1.41 -10.47 -6.61
CA HIS A 218 -0.32 -11.43 -6.42
C HIS A 218 0.41 -11.11 -5.10
N ALA A 219 0.45 -12.06 -4.17
CA ALA A 219 0.99 -11.87 -2.82
C ALA A 219 2.53 -11.80 -2.79
N THR A 220 3.08 -10.75 -3.42
CA THR A 220 4.53 -10.50 -3.58
C THR A 220 5.01 -9.30 -2.77
N GLY A 221 4.31 -8.98 -1.68
CA GLY A 221 4.51 -7.79 -0.85
C GLY A 221 3.84 -6.56 -1.43
N THR A 222 4.14 -6.24 -2.70
CA THR A 222 3.50 -5.13 -3.41
C THR A 222 2.01 -5.36 -3.66
N GLY A 223 1.59 -6.61 -3.91
CA GLY A 223 0.17 -6.92 -4.12
C GLY A 223 -0.66 -6.77 -2.84
N GLY A 224 -0.16 -7.28 -1.70
CA GLY A 224 -0.79 -7.03 -0.41
C GLY A 224 -0.93 -5.54 -0.11
N ARG A 225 0.16 -4.76 -0.22
CA ARG A 225 0.09 -3.30 -0.02
C ARG A 225 -0.91 -2.60 -0.93
N ALA A 226 -0.93 -2.95 -2.21
CA ALA A 226 -1.89 -2.38 -3.15
C ALA A 226 -3.34 -2.72 -2.78
N MET A 227 -3.60 -3.94 -2.32
CA MET A 227 -4.91 -4.33 -1.82
C MET A 227 -5.32 -3.49 -0.59
N GLU A 228 -4.45 -3.41 0.43
CA GLU A 228 -4.72 -2.63 1.65
C GLU A 228 -4.95 -1.15 1.31
N ASP A 229 -4.21 -0.58 0.35
CA ASP A 229 -4.41 0.79 -0.12
C ASP A 229 -5.78 1.02 -0.79
N LEU A 230 -6.30 0.03 -1.52
CA LEU A 230 -7.62 0.10 -2.13
C LEU A 230 -8.74 -0.08 -1.10
N VAL A 231 -8.50 -0.87 -0.05
CA VAL A 231 -9.39 -0.94 1.11
C VAL A 231 -9.49 0.42 1.78
N LYS A 232 -8.36 1.02 2.17
CA LYS A 232 -8.29 2.36 2.79
C LYS A 232 -8.86 3.45 1.88
N GLY A 233 -8.80 3.24 0.56
CA GLY A 233 -9.39 4.12 -0.44
C GLY A 233 -10.90 3.99 -0.62
N GLY A 234 -11.56 3.04 0.05
CA GLY A 234 -13.01 2.83 -0.05
C GLY A 234 -13.47 2.28 -1.40
N PHE A 235 -12.58 1.61 -2.15
CA PHE A 235 -12.91 1.04 -3.45
C PHE A 235 -13.56 -0.36 -3.37
N LEU A 236 -13.40 -1.04 -2.23
CA LEU A 236 -13.74 -2.45 -2.08
C LEU A 236 -14.93 -2.64 -1.14
N GLU A 237 -15.80 -3.58 -1.47
CA GLU A 237 -16.95 -3.97 -0.64
C GLU A 237 -16.62 -5.15 0.28
N GLY A 238 -15.53 -5.88 0.00
CA GLY A 238 -15.09 -7.01 0.80
C GLY A 238 -13.77 -7.60 0.33
N VAL A 239 -13.18 -8.44 1.20
CA VAL A 239 -11.84 -9.00 0.97
C VAL A 239 -11.85 -10.53 1.17
N LEU A 240 -11.42 -11.24 0.14
CA LEU A 240 -11.16 -12.68 0.17
C LEU A 240 -9.64 -12.93 0.25
N ASP A 241 -9.08 -12.83 1.46
CA ASP A 241 -7.64 -12.94 1.68
C ASP A 241 -7.19 -14.40 1.79
N VAL A 242 -7.18 -15.10 0.66
CA VAL A 242 -6.85 -16.54 0.59
C VAL A 242 -5.36 -16.78 0.87
N THR A 243 -4.49 -15.88 0.43
CA THR A 243 -3.04 -16.07 0.41
C THR A 243 -2.34 -15.02 1.27
N THR A 244 -2.00 -15.41 2.50
CA THR A 244 -1.41 -14.53 3.53
C THR A 244 0.11 -14.72 3.68
N THR A 245 0.78 -15.36 2.71
CA THR A 245 2.22 -15.65 2.67
C THR A 245 3.14 -14.46 2.99
N GLU A 246 2.71 -13.23 2.68
CA GLU A 246 3.49 -12.01 2.94
C GLU A 246 3.76 -11.79 4.45
N LEU A 247 2.95 -12.39 5.34
CA LEU A 247 3.20 -12.42 6.79
C LEU A 247 4.42 -13.28 7.15
N ALA A 248 4.64 -14.39 6.43
CA ALA A 248 5.80 -15.27 6.64
C ALA A 248 7.09 -14.56 6.23
N ASP A 249 7.05 -13.85 5.09
CA ASP A 249 8.14 -13.01 4.64
C ASP A 249 8.45 -11.87 5.62
N GLU A 250 7.44 -11.17 6.16
CA GLU A 250 7.66 -10.12 7.17
C GLU A 250 8.28 -10.66 8.46
N LEU A 251 7.75 -11.78 8.99
CA LEU A 251 8.23 -12.37 10.24
C LEU A 251 9.68 -12.87 10.13
N VAL A 252 10.00 -13.59 9.05
CA VAL A 252 11.27 -14.33 8.95
C VAL A 252 12.34 -13.49 8.23
N GLY A 253 11.94 -12.49 7.45
CA GLY A 253 12.82 -11.63 6.66
C GLY A 253 13.01 -12.14 5.23
N GLY A 254 11.92 -12.57 4.60
CA GLY A 254 11.84 -12.82 3.16
C GLY A 254 11.74 -11.54 2.33
N ILE A 255 11.81 -11.66 1.01
CA ILE A 255 11.90 -10.51 0.10
C ILE A 255 10.53 -9.98 -0.38
N LEU A 256 9.45 -10.72 -0.11
CA LEU A 256 8.09 -10.42 -0.54
C LEU A 256 7.19 -9.98 0.63
N SER A 257 7.76 -9.28 1.61
CA SER A 257 6.99 -8.71 2.71
C SER A 257 6.04 -7.60 2.23
N ALA A 258 4.81 -7.60 2.74
CA ALA A 258 3.85 -6.50 2.60
C ALA A 258 3.96 -5.44 3.71
N GLY A 259 4.84 -5.64 4.69
CA GLY A 259 5.07 -4.76 5.85
C GLY A 259 4.21 -5.12 7.06
N ALA A 260 4.51 -4.47 8.18
CA ALA A 260 3.92 -4.77 9.47
C ALA A 260 2.39 -4.62 9.55
N GLU A 261 1.78 -3.73 8.75
CA GLU A 261 0.33 -3.47 8.73
C GLU A 261 -0.47 -4.48 7.90
N ARG A 262 0.18 -5.48 7.28
CA ARG A 262 -0.52 -6.46 6.45
C ARG A 262 -1.62 -7.18 7.25
N LEU A 263 -2.80 -7.34 6.65
CA LEU A 263 -4.03 -7.95 7.18
C LEU A 263 -4.83 -7.06 8.15
N GLU A 264 -4.58 -5.74 8.17
CA GLU A 264 -5.25 -4.83 9.11
C GLU A 264 -6.36 -3.98 8.46
N ALA A 265 -6.19 -3.50 7.22
CA ALA A 265 -7.07 -2.43 6.70
C ALA A 265 -8.53 -2.88 6.54
N ALA A 266 -8.78 -4.11 6.10
CA ALA A 266 -10.15 -4.63 5.93
C ALA A 266 -10.91 -4.61 7.26
N GLY A 267 -10.23 -5.01 8.34
CA GLY A 267 -10.79 -4.99 9.68
C GLY A 267 -10.99 -3.57 10.20
N GLU A 268 -10.03 -2.69 9.98
CA GLU A 268 -10.07 -1.29 10.43
C GLU A 268 -11.17 -0.47 9.76
N GLU A 269 -11.39 -0.68 8.45
CA GLU A 269 -12.45 -0.05 7.65
C GLU A 269 -13.82 -0.74 7.83
N GLY A 270 -13.86 -1.86 8.55
CA GLY A 270 -15.09 -2.58 8.85
C GLY A 270 -15.68 -3.35 7.66
N LEU A 271 -14.86 -3.65 6.65
CA LEU A 271 -15.28 -4.45 5.51
C LEU A 271 -15.45 -5.93 5.90
N PRO A 272 -16.44 -6.64 5.33
CA PRO A 272 -16.50 -8.09 5.38
C PRO A 272 -15.22 -8.71 4.83
N GLN A 273 -14.59 -9.58 5.62
CA GLN A 273 -13.39 -10.28 5.21
C GLN A 273 -13.43 -11.78 5.54
N VAL A 274 -12.93 -12.58 4.61
CA VAL A 274 -12.72 -14.01 4.80
C VAL A 274 -11.27 -14.35 4.48
N VAL A 275 -10.58 -14.97 5.44
CA VAL A 275 -9.12 -15.15 5.45
C VAL A 275 -8.78 -16.64 5.46
N ALA A 276 -7.72 -17.02 4.75
CA ALA A 276 -7.13 -18.36 4.81
C ALA A 276 -5.59 -18.30 4.92
N PRO A 277 -4.94 -19.37 5.42
CA PRO A 277 -3.48 -19.42 5.61
C PRO A 277 -2.69 -19.71 4.33
N GLY A 278 -3.21 -19.35 3.15
CA GLY A 278 -2.63 -19.79 1.89
C GLY A 278 -1.17 -19.38 1.73
N ALA A 279 -0.34 -20.36 1.38
CA ALA A 279 1.10 -20.23 1.23
C ALA A 279 1.86 -19.74 2.50
N LEU A 280 1.30 -19.86 3.70
CA LEU A 280 2.05 -19.59 4.95
C LEU A 280 3.12 -20.66 5.28
N ASP A 281 3.19 -21.72 4.48
CA ASP A 281 4.24 -22.74 4.53
C ASP A 281 5.57 -22.27 3.92
N MET A 282 5.65 -21.08 3.32
CA MET A 282 6.85 -20.62 2.63
C MET A 282 7.26 -19.18 2.94
N VAL A 283 8.58 -18.96 2.96
CA VAL A 283 9.24 -17.66 2.95
C VAL A 283 10.00 -17.52 1.64
N ASN A 284 9.88 -16.36 0.99
CA ASN A 284 10.40 -16.15 -0.36
C ASN A 284 11.79 -15.50 -0.34
N PHE A 285 12.70 -16.06 -1.13
CA PHE A 285 14.02 -15.50 -1.42
C PHE A 285 14.29 -15.49 -2.92
N GLY A 286 15.35 -14.78 -3.29
CA GLY A 286 15.87 -14.75 -4.65
C GLY A 286 16.60 -16.05 -5.04
N PRO A 287 17.58 -15.96 -5.95
CA PRO A 287 18.46 -17.08 -6.27
C PRO A 287 19.08 -17.73 -5.02
N PRO A 288 19.41 -19.04 -5.03
CA PRO A 288 19.92 -19.74 -3.84
C PRO A 288 21.14 -19.10 -3.16
N ASP A 289 22.01 -18.45 -3.93
CA ASP A 289 23.20 -17.74 -3.45
C ASP A 289 22.91 -16.40 -2.75
N THR A 290 21.67 -15.90 -2.87
CA THR A 290 21.20 -14.69 -2.18
C THR A 290 20.54 -14.98 -0.84
N VAL A 291 20.28 -16.25 -0.51
CA VAL A 291 19.66 -16.63 0.74
C VAL A 291 20.63 -16.33 1.91
N PRO A 292 20.18 -15.63 2.97
CA PRO A 292 21.04 -15.33 4.12
C PRO A 292 21.64 -16.59 4.77
N GLU A 293 22.95 -16.55 5.09
CA GLU A 293 23.69 -17.69 5.67
C GLU A 293 23.05 -18.27 6.93
N LYS A 294 22.33 -17.45 7.71
CA LYS A 294 21.56 -17.91 8.90
C LYS A 294 20.50 -18.98 8.57
N PHE A 295 20.10 -19.11 7.30
CA PHE A 295 19.10 -20.06 6.85
C PHE A 295 19.68 -21.28 6.13
N ARG A 296 21.00 -21.43 6.01
CA ARG A 296 21.63 -22.49 5.20
C ARG A 296 21.15 -23.92 5.50
N ASP A 297 20.76 -24.19 6.75
CA ASP A 297 20.33 -25.51 7.24
C ASP A 297 18.80 -25.70 7.15
N ARG A 298 18.10 -24.77 6.50
CA ARG A 298 16.65 -24.80 6.30
C ARG A 298 16.27 -25.63 5.08
N HIS A 299 15.00 -26.02 5.05
CA HIS A 299 14.45 -26.80 3.94
C HIS A 299 14.04 -25.88 2.80
N PHE A 300 14.73 -26.01 1.66
CA PHE A 300 14.52 -25.16 0.49
C PHE A 300 13.88 -25.92 -0.67
N TYR A 301 13.04 -25.22 -1.42
CA TYR A 301 12.54 -25.64 -2.71
C TYR A 301 12.90 -24.59 -3.76
N GLN A 302 13.71 -25.00 -4.74
CA GLN A 302 14.05 -24.11 -5.86
C GLN A 302 12.89 -24.08 -6.84
N HIS A 303 12.06 -23.04 -6.78
CA HIS A 303 10.92 -22.89 -7.67
C HIS A 303 11.36 -22.63 -9.11
N ASN A 304 12.37 -21.78 -9.30
CA ASN A 304 13.01 -21.50 -10.58
C ASN A 304 14.44 -20.95 -10.35
N PRO A 305 15.23 -20.65 -11.40
CA PRO A 305 16.60 -20.13 -11.22
C PRO A 305 16.69 -18.82 -10.43
N THR A 306 15.60 -18.06 -10.32
CA THR A 306 15.55 -16.75 -9.67
C THR A 306 14.81 -16.72 -8.33
N VAL A 307 14.13 -17.81 -7.95
CA VAL A 307 13.25 -17.85 -6.77
C VAL A 307 13.49 -19.13 -5.98
N THR A 308 13.79 -18.95 -4.70
CA THR A 308 13.96 -20.02 -3.71
C THR A 308 12.90 -19.87 -2.63
N LEU A 309 12.15 -20.92 -2.39
CA LEU A 309 11.17 -20.99 -1.30
C LEU A 309 11.82 -21.68 -0.11
N MET A 310 11.63 -21.16 1.09
CA MET A 310 12.08 -21.77 2.34
C MET A 310 10.88 -22.20 3.17
N ARG A 311 10.83 -23.46 3.60
CA ARG A 311 9.72 -23.99 4.40
C ARG A 311 9.72 -23.35 5.79
N THR A 312 8.60 -22.74 6.19
CA THR A 312 8.40 -22.28 7.57
C THR A 312 8.42 -23.45 8.57
N THR A 313 8.98 -23.22 9.77
CA THR A 313 9.01 -24.24 10.84
C THR A 313 7.72 -24.23 11.67
N ALA A 314 7.53 -25.23 12.53
CA ALA A 314 6.40 -25.27 13.45
C ALA A 314 6.36 -24.04 14.37
N GLU A 315 7.50 -23.60 14.87
CA GLU A 315 7.62 -22.40 15.71
C GLU A 315 7.26 -21.12 14.95
N GLU A 316 7.77 -20.96 13.73
CA GLU A 316 7.44 -19.81 12.88
C GLU A 316 5.95 -19.79 12.53
N THR A 317 5.36 -20.95 12.21
CA THR A 317 3.93 -21.06 11.92
C THR A 317 3.05 -20.83 13.15
N ALA A 318 3.51 -21.21 14.35
CA ALA A 318 2.80 -20.88 15.59
C ALA A 318 2.79 -19.36 15.82
N GLU A 319 3.93 -18.69 15.61
CA GLU A 319 3.98 -17.22 15.72
C GLU A 319 3.10 -16.54 14.65
N LEU A 320 3.08 -17.06 13.41
CA LEU A 320 2.18 -16.57 12.36
C LEU A 320 0.70 -16.74 12.73
N GLY A 321 0.34 -17.85 13.39
CA GLY A 321 -1.02 -18.07 13.89
C GLY A 321 -1.44 -17.02 14.92
N LYS A 322 -0.52 -16.67 15.83
CA LYS A 322 -0.73 -15.61 16.81
C LYS A 322 -0.81 -14.22 16.16
N ILE A 323 0.12 -13.89 15.25
CA ILE A 323 0.12 -12.62 14.51
C ILE A 323 -1.21 -12.43 13.77
N MET A 324 -1.69 -13.47 13.06
CA MET A 324 -2.97 -13.42 12.38
C MET A 324 -4.13 -13.20 13.37
N ALA A 325 -4.15 -13.91 14.49
CA ALA A 325 -5.17 -13.71 15.51
C ALA A 325 -5.18 -12.28 16.05
N ASP A 326 -4.02 -11.76 16.46
CA ASP A 326 -3.87 -10.44 17.05
C ASP A 326 -4.39 -9.33 16.11
N LYS A 327 -4.12 -9.46 14.81
CA LYS A 327 -4.60 -8.55 13.75
C LYS A 327 -6.10 -8.65 13.54
N LEU A 328 -6.63 -9.86 13.33
CA LEU A 328 -8.05 -10.07 13.06
C LEU A 328 -8.94 -9.73 14.27
N ASN A 329 -8.40 -9.83 15.48
CA ASN A 329 -9.09 -9.40 16.70
C ASN A 329 -9.43 -7.90 16.71
N GLN A 330 -8.68 -7.07 15.97
CA GLN A 330 -8.95 -5.63 15.85
C GLN A 330 -10.04 -5.30 14.82
N ALA A 331 -10.54 -6.30 14.08
CA ALA A 331 -11.53 -6.07 13.05
C ALA A 331 -12.86 -5.55 13.61
N LYS A 332 -13.38 -4.50 12.99
CA LYS A 332 -14.68 -3.87 13.29
C LYS A 332 -15.81 -4.48 12.46
N GLY A 333 -15.48 -5.13 11.35
CA GLY A 333 -16.42 -5.75 10.40
C GLY A 333 -16.50 -7.28 10.52
N PRO A 334 -17.47 -7.92 9.82
CA PRO A 334 -17.62 -9.36 9.80
C PRO A 334 -16.33 -10.05 9.34
N THR A 335 -15.76 -10.89 10.19
CA THR A 335 -14.46 -11.54 9.94
C THR A 335 -14.58 -13.04 10.13
N THR A 336 -14.15 -13.81 9.12
CA THR A 336 -14.09 -15.26 9.22
C THR A 336 -12.72 -15.80 8.79
N VAL A 337 -12.16 -16.75 9.55
CA VAL A 337 -10.99 -17.54 9.15
C VAL A 337 -11.42 -18.95 8.76
N LEU A 338 -11.06 -19.38 7.54
CA LEU A 338 -11.23 -20.76 7.08
C LEU A 338 -9.89 -21.50 7.13
N ILE A 339 -9.91 -22.68 7.76
CA ILE A 339 -8.71 -23.48 8.01
C ILE A 339 -8.76 -24.76 7.16
N PRO A 340 -7.86 -24.92 6.16
CA PRO A 340 -7.73 -26.13 5.38
C PRO A 340 -6.79 -27.12 6.10
N ILE A 341 -7.35 -28.17 6.72
CA ILE A 341 -6.58 -29.11 7.56
C ILE A 341 -5.53 -29.88 6.74
N GLN A 342 -5.79 -30.17 5.46
CA GLN A 342 -4.95 -31.07 4.66
C GLN A 342 -3.80 -30.39 3.93
N GLY A 343 -3.71 -29.05 3.96
CA GLY A 343 -2.63 -28.32 3.31
C GLY A 343 -2.96 -26.88 2.94
N VAL A 344 -1.95 -26.01 3.03
CA VAL A 344 -2.10 -24.57 2.77
C VAL A 344 -1.50 -24.11 1.43
N SER A 345 -0.90 -25.01 0.66
CA SER A 345 -0.32 -24.70 -0.65
C SER A 345 -0.22 -25.94 -1.53
N ALA A 346 -0.09 -25.77 -2.85
CA ALA A 346 0.10 -26.89 -3.78
C ALA A 346 1.31 -27.79 -3.46
N ILE A 347 2.29 -27.31 -2.67
CA ILE A 347 3.49 -28.05 -2.25
C ILE A 347 3.44 -28.46 -0.77
N ASP A 348 2.37 -28.16 -0.04
CA ASP A 348 2.12 -28.55 1.35
C ASP A 348 0.98 -29.58 1.43
N LYS A 349 1.23 -30.77 0.88
CA LYS A 349 0.32 -31.92 0.94
C LYS A 349 1.14 -33.21 0.96
N THR A 350 0.54 -34.32 1.38
CA THR A 350 1.24 -35.60 1.50
C THR A 350 2.06 -35.97 0.26
N GLY A 351 3.37 -36.11 0.44
CA GLY A 351 4.34 -36.47 -0.61
C GLY A 351 4.94 -35.30 -1.37
N GLU A 352 4.53 -34.06 -1.11
CA GLU A 352 5.14 -32.87 -1.69
C GLU A 352 6.27 -32.30 -0.81
N PRO A 353 7.13 -31.43 -1.36
CA PRO A 353 8.32 -30.95 -0.67
C PRO A 353 8.04 -30.29 0.68
N PHE A 354 6.95 -29.57 0.86
CA PHE A 354 6.68 -28.76 2.07
C PHE A 354 5.65 -29.41 3.00
N ASP A 355 5.30 -30.68 2.80
CA ASP A 355 4.39 -31.40 3.70
C ASP A 355 4.89 -31.41 5.14
N SER A 356 4.18 -30.70 6.01
CA SER A 356 4.43 -30.74 7.45
C SER A 356 3.12 -30.64 8.22
N PRO A 357 2.52 -31.79 8.61
CA PRO A 357 1.37 -31.81 9.52
C PRO A 357 1.66 -31.06 10.83
N GLU A 358 2.89 -31.18 11.35
CA GLU A 358 3.32 -30.51 12.58
C GLU A 358 3.22 -28.98 12.47
N ALA A 359 3.68 -28.39 11.37
CA ALA A 359 3.60 -26.94 11.17
C ALA A 359 2.15 -26.47 10.94
N ARG A 360 1.33 -27.26 10.23
CA ARG A 360 -0.10 -26.96 10.06
C ARG A 360 -0.84 -26.97 11.40
N ASP A 361 -0.56 -27.97 12.22
CA ASP A 361 -1.15 -28.11 13.55
C ASP A 361 -0.70 -26.97 14.47
N ALA A 362 0.60 -26.62 14.47
CA ALA A 362 1.15 -25.53 15.26
C ALA A 362 0.51 -24.17 14.93
N TRP A 363 0.31 -23.86 13.65
CA TRP A 363 -0.42 -22.65 13.23
C TRP A 363 -1.87 -22.66 13.72
N ARG A 364 -2.59 -23.78 13.49
CA ARG A 364 -4.01 -23.92 13.82
C ARG A 364 -4.24 -23.78 15.33
N GLU A 365 -3.43 -24.46 16.13
CA GLU A 365 -3.53 -24.43 17.59
C GLU A 365 -3.21 -23.04 18.13
N SER A 366 -2.15 -22.40 17.60
CA SER A 366 -1.78 -21.05 18.00
C SER A 366 -2.85 -20.02 17.64
N LEU A 367 -3.38 -20.05 16.42
CA LEU A 367 -4.48 -19.18 16.01
C LEU A 367 -5.67 -19.32 16.96
N LYS A 368 -6.14 -20.56 17.19
CA LYS A 368 -7.31 -20.83 18.04
C LYS A 368 -7.10 -20.43 19.50
N ALA A 369 -5.87 -20.45 19.99
CA ALA A 369 -5.55 -20.04 21.35
C ALA A 369 -5.61 -18.51 21.55
N HIS A 370 -5.46 -17.73 20.48
CA HIS A 370 -5.35 -16.26 20.54
C HIS A 370 -6.52 -15.54 19.87
N ILE A 371 -7.28 -16.20 19.00
CA ILE A 371 -8.40 -15.60 18.27
C ILE A 371 -9.56 -15.26 19.23
N GLY A 372 -10.12 -14.07 19.06
CA GLY A 372 -11.21 -13.53 19.85
C GLY A 372 -12.58 -13.99 19.36
N GLU A 373 -13.60 -13.81 20.21
CA GLU A 373 -14.99 -14.21 19.91
C GLU A 373 -15.62 -13.39 18.77
N ASN A 374 -15.03 -12.27 18.38
CA ASN A 374 -15.48 -11.43 17.25
C ASN A 374 -15.12 -12.01 15.88
N VAL A 375 -14.29 -13.05 15.82
CA VAL A 375 -13.88 -13.70 14.58
C VAL A 375 -14.46 -15.11 14.51
N THR A 376 -15.16 -15.41 13.41
CA THR A 376 -15.68 -16.78 13.18
C THR A 376 -14.55 -17.66 12.66
N VAL A 377 -14.40 -18.87 13.20
CA VAL A 377 -13.41 -19.85 12.73
C VAL A 377 -14.11 -21.08 12.18
N ILE A 378 -13.77 -21.48 10.95
CA ILE A 378 -14.33 -22.64 10.27
C ILE A 378 -13.19 -23.58 9.87
N GLU A 379 -13.19 -24.78 10.45
CA GLU A 379 -12.24 -25.84 10.09
C GLU A 379 -12.85 -26.77 9.04
N MET A 380 -12.08 -27.09 8.00
CA MET A 380 -12.49 -28.02 6.95
C MET A 380 -11.44 -29.10 6.77
N ASP A 381 -11.89 -30.35 6.72
CA ASP A 381 -11.07 -31.50 6.32
C ASP A 381 -10.86 -31.49 4.80
N ALA A 382 -10.17 -30.47 4.32
CA ALA A 382 -9.90 -30.20 2.92
C ALA A 382 -8.50 -29.60 2.76
N HIS A 383 -7.95 -29.71 1.55
CA HIS A 383 -6.78 -28.97 1.13
C HIS A 383 -7.20 -27.60 0.58
N ILE A 384 -6.37 -26.57 0.71
CA ILE A 384 -6.72 -25.20 0.27
C ILE A 384 -7.20 -25.13 -1.19
N ASN A 385 -6.60 -25.96 -2.06
CA ASN A 385 -6.91 -26.00 -3.49
C ASN A 385 -8.07 -26.94 -3.86
N ASP A 386 -8.75 -27.55 -2.88
CA ASP A 386 -9.95 -28.33 -3.15
C ASP A 386 -11.13 -27.41 -3.48
N ASN A 387 -11.94 -27.83 -4.46
CA ASN A 387 -13.07 -27.03 -4.92
C ASN A 387 -14.09 -26.70 -3.81
N GLU A 388 -14.26 -27.61 -2.84
CA GLU A 388 -15.17 -27.40 -1.71
C GLU A 388 -14.66 -26.30 -0.77
N PHE A 389 -13.34 -26.22 -0.55
CA PHE A 389 -12.74 -25.16 0.26
C PHE A 389 -12.90 -23.80 -0.42
N ALA A 390 -12.57 -23.71 -1.71
CA ALA A 390 -12.75 -22.49 -2.50
C ALA A 390 -14.21 -22.03 -2.57
N THR A 391 -15.15 -22.99 -2.66
CA THR A 391 -16.58 -22.70 -2.64
C THR A 391 -17.00 -22.15 -1.29
N LYS A 392 -16.59 -22.79 -0.20
CA LYS A 392 -16.92 -22.34 1.15
C LYS A 392 -16.35 -20.96 1.46
N LEU A 393 -15.15 -20.65 0.99
CA LEU A 393 -14.54 -19.31 1.04
C LEU A 393 -15.44 -18.24 0.40
N ALA A 394 -15.82 -18.44 -0.87
CA ALA A 394 -16.64 -17.48 -1.61
C ALA A 394 -18.05 -17.33 -1.01
N GLU A 395 -18.70 -18.45 -0.66
CA GLU A 395 -20.04 -18.42 -0.06
C GLU A 395 -20.06 -17.70 1.28
N THR A 396 -19.05 -17.91 2.13
CA THR A 396 -18.93 -17.25 3.44
C THR A 396 -18.78 -15.73 3.27
N LEU A 397 -18.01 -15.29 2.26
CA LEU A 397 -17.89 -13.86 1.97
C LEU A 397 -19.21 -13.29 1.43
N LEU A 398 -19.86 -13.98 0.50
CA LEU A 398 -21.18 -13.58 -0.03
C LEU A 398 -22.27 -13.52 1.05
N GLU A 399 -22.20 -14.37 2.07
CA GLU A 399 -23.10 -14.30 3.21
C GLU A 399 -22.84 -13.06 4.07
N SER A 400 -21.58 -12.65 4.19
CA SER A 400 -21.16 -11.50 4.99
C SER A 400 -21.36 -10.15 4.29
N LEU A 401 -21.54 -10.16 2.96
CA LEU A 401 -21.81 -8.99 2.12
C LEU A 401 -23.31 -8.62 2.03
N LYS A 402 -24.20 -9.43 2.62
CA LYS A 402 -25.65 -9.19 2.68
C LYS A 402 -26.01 -8.35 3.89
#